data_AF-A0A1C0SRW7-F1
#
_entry.id   AF-A0A1C0SRW7-F1
#
_cell.length_a   1.000
_cell.length_b   1.000
_cell.length_c   1.000
_cell.angle_alpha   90.00
_cell.angle_beta   90.00
_cell.angle_gamma   90.00
#
_symmetry.space_group_name_H-M   'P 1'
#
loop_
_entity.id
_entity.type
_entity.pdbx_description
1 polymer ?
#
loop_
_entity_poly.entity_id
_entity_poly.type
_entity_poly.pdbx_seq_one_letter_code
_entity_poly.pdbx_strand_id
1 'polypeptide(L)'
;MTTSWNNLTKTDAVIVANIEKSVPARATARTLLELFQAMIRKRNTSDLSPWIIDTKLSLIASFGNGVSKDIDAIRNAIEQQWSSGQVEGQFNKLKMVKRQMYGRARVDLLQARLVGPS
;
A
#
# COMPACT_ATOMS: atom_id res chain seq x y z
N MET A 1 -6.16 -8.05 -2.05
CA MET A 1 -6.00 -7.69 -0.62
C MET A 1 -7.26 -8.13 0.11
N THR A 2 -7.17 -9.19 0.90
CA THR A 2 -8.28 -9.71 1.70
C THR A 2 -8.50 -8.79 2.91
N THR A 3 -9.59 -8.02 2.88
CA THR A 3 -10.02 -7.18 4.01
C THR A 3 -10.62 -8.06 5.10
N SER A 4 -9.79 -8.66 5.96
CA SER A 4 -10.29 -9.41 7.14
C SER A 4 -10.93 -8.51 8.20
N TRP A 5 -10.74 -7.18 8.10
CA TRP A 5 -11.34 -6.17 9.00
C TRP A 5 -12.86 -6.14 8.99
N ASN A 6 -13.51 -6.66 7.95
CA ASN A 6 -14.96 -6.68 7.83
C ASN A 6 -15.60 -7.92 8.48
N ASN A 7 -14.80 -8.87 8.96
CA ASN A 7 -15.28 -10.08 9.63
C ASN A 7 -15.08 -9.99 11.16
N LEU A 8 -15.40 -8.82 11.74
CA LEU A 8 -15.42 -8.64 13.18
C LEU A 8 -16.59 -9.44 13.76
N THR A 9 -16.33 -10.24 14.80
CA THR A 9 -17.43 -10.81 15.58
C THR A 9 -18.18 -9.66 16.27
N LYS A 10 -19.45 -9.87 16.65
CA LYS A 10 -20.24 -8.85 17.35
C LYS A 10 -19.52 -8.32 18.60
N THR A 11 -18.78 -9.18 19.29
CA THR A 11 -17.97 -8.82 20.46
C THR A 11 -16.81 -7.90 20.09
N ASP A 12 -16.06 -8.22 19.03
CA ASP A 12 -14.93 -7.40 18.58
C ASP A 12 -15.37 -6.03 18.09
N ALA A 13 -16.52 -5.96 17.39
CA ALA A 13 -17.08 -4.70 16.93
C ALA A 13 -17.44 -3.76 18.09
N VAL A 14 -18.00 -4.29 19.18
CA VAL A 14 -18.32 -3.52 20.39
C VAL A 14 -17.03 -3.03 21.08
N ILE A 15 -16.00 -3.86 21.18
CA ILE A 15 -14.70 -3.49 21.74
C ILE A 15 -14.06 -2.36 20.90
N VAL A 16 -14.04 -2.52 19.57
CA VAL A 16 -13.51 -1.50 18.65
C VAL A 16 -14.28 -0.19 18.79
N ALA A 17 -15.61 -0.21 18.83
CA ALA A 17 -16.43 0.98 18.99
C ALA A 17 -16.16 1.70 20.33
N ASN A 18 -15.95 0.95 21.42
CA ASN A 18 -15.59 1.53 22.72
C ASN A 18 -14.19 2.16 22.71
N ILE A 19 -13.21 1.53 22.04
CA ILE A 19 -11.86 2.08 21.88
C ILE A 19 -11.87 3.32 20.97
N GLU A 20 -12.67 3.32 19.91
CA GLU A 20 -12.81 4.47 19.01
C GLU A 20 -13.48 5.66 19.71
N LYS A 21 -14.43 5.41 20.62
CA LYS A 21 -15.00 6.46 21.50
C LYS A 21 -13.98 7.04 22.47
N SER A 22 -13.08 6.23 23.02
CA SER A 22 -12.05 6.70 23.96
C SER A 22 -10.84 7.33 23.27
N VAL A 23 -10.61 7.04 21.98
CA VAL A 23 -9.52 7.59 21.17
C VAL A 23 -10.03 8.10 19.82
N PRO A 24 -10.59 9.33 19.77
CA PRO A 24 -11.15 9.91 18.53
C PRO A 24 -10.15 10.04 17.38
N ALA A 25 -8.86 10.22 17.69
CA ALA A 25 -7.79 10.27 16.70
C ALA A 25 -7.67 8.98 15.89
N ARG A 26 -8.00 7.82 16.49
CA ARG A 26 -7.97 6.52 15.82
C ARG A 26 -9.16 6.34 14.88
N ALA A 27 -10.36 6.77 15.30
CA ALA A 27 -11.53 6.79 14.43
C ALA A 27 -11.27 7.66 13.18
N THR A 28 -10.69 8.84 13.38
CA THR A 28 -10.31 9.75 12.29
C THR A 28 -9.33 9.09 11.30
N ALA A 29 -8.28 8.44 11.82
CA ALA A 29 -7.33 7.72 10.98
C ALA A 29 -7.98 6.59 10.17
N ARG A 30 -8.92 5.87 10.77
CA ARG A 30 -9.68 4.82 10.09
C ARG A 30 -10.52 5.39 8.95
N THR A 31 -11.28 6.45 9.21
CA THR A 31 -12.10 7.13 8.19
C THR A 31 -11.24 7.59 7.02
N LEU A 32 -10.09 8.23 7.28
CA LEU A 32 -9.17 8.65 6.22
C LEU A 32 -8.63 7.46 5.41
N LEU A 33 -8.32 6.34 6.06
CA LEU A 33 -7.86 5.13 5.35
C LEU A 33 -8.98 4.53 4.47
N GLU A 34 -10.22 4.53 4.95
CA GLU A 34 -11.38 4.05 4.20
C GLU A 34 -11.67 4.94 2.98
N LEU A 35 -11.56 6.27 3.14
CA LEU A 35 -11.64 7.23 2.04
C LEU A 35 -10.55 6.97 0.99
N PHE A 36 -9.31 6.75 1.42
CA PHE A 36 -8.21 6.44 0.51
C PHE A 36 -8.45 5.16 -0.30
N GLN A 37 -8.92 4.10 0.35
CA GLN A 37 -9.29 2.85 -0.33
C GLN A 37 -10.44 3.06 -1.32
N ALA A 38 -11.43 3.87 -0.95
CA ALA A 38 -12.54 4.19 -1.83
C ALA A 38 -12.07 4.96 -3.08
N MET A 39 -11.15 5.92 -2.93
CA MET A 39 -10.54 6.64 -4.05
C MET A 39 -9.86 5.69 -5.03
N ILE A 40 -9.05 4.75 -4.53
CA ILE A 40 -8.37 3.74 -5.36
C ILE A 40 -9.39 2.87 -6.10
N ARG A 41 -10.41 2.35 -5.40
CA ARG A 41 -11.43 1.46 -6.02
C ARG A 41 -12.26 2.18 -7.08
N LYS A 42 -12.63 3.44 -6.83
CA LYS A 42 -13.41 4.26 -7.76
C LYS A 42 -12.56 4.88 -8.88
N ARG A 43 -11.23 4.74 -8.82
CA ARG A 43 -10.27 5.41 -9.70
C ARG A 43 -10.48 6.93 -9.77
N ASN A 44 -10.88 7.54 -8.64
CA ASN A 44 -11.11 8.98 -8.57
C ASN A 44 -9.90 9.70 -7.99
N THR A 45 -9.25 10.55 -8.79
CA THR A 45 -8.06 11.32 -8.37
C THR A 45 -8.39 12.73 -7.89
N SER A 46 -9.63 13.22 -8.06
CA SER A 46 -10.04 14.56 -7.61
C SER A 46 -9.97 14.71 -6.10
N ASP A 47 -10.26 13.64 -5.37
CA ASP A 47 -10.36 13.63 -3.91
C ASP A 47 -8.98 13.50 -3.23
N LEU A 48 -7.92 13.25 -4.01
CA LEU A 48 -6.59 12.96 -3.50
C LEU A 48 -5.94 14.18 -2.82
N SER A 49 -6.09 15.37 -3.40
CA SER A 49 -5.51 16.59 -2.83
C SER A 49 -6.19 17.03 -1.53
N PRO A 50 -7.54 17.08 -1.46
CA PRO A 50 -8.24 17.28 -0.19
C PRO A 50 -7.85 16.25 0.88
N TRP A 51 -7.80 14.97 0.51
CA TRP A 51 -7.46 13.90 1.44
C TRP A 51 -6.05 14.07 2.05
N ILE A 52 -5.05 14.47 1.25
CA ILE A 52 -3.69 14.75 1.77
C ILE A 52 -3.72 15.85 2.83
N ILE A 53 -4.51 16.90 2.62
CA ILE A 53 -4.65 17.99 3.59
C ILE A 53 -5.23 17.46 4.90
N ASP A 54 -6.30 16.67 4.82
CA ASP A 54 -6.98 16.10 5.99
C ASP A 54 -6.08 15.14 6.79
N THR A 55 -5.12 14.49 6.12
CA THR A 55 -4.17 13.61 6.83
C THR A 55 -3.17 14.34 7.73
N LYS A 56 -2.87 15.63 7.48
CA LYS A 56 -1.74 16.35 8.11
C LYS A 56 -1.78 16.40 9.63
N LEU A 57 -2.97 16.45 10.23
CA LEU A 57 -3.18 16.52 11.68
C LEU A 57 -3.64 15.18 12.27
N SER A 58 -3.66 14.12 11.47
CA SER A 58 -4.12 12.79 11.87
C SER A 58 -2.96 11.86 12.25
N LEU A 59 -3.28 10.70 12.82
CA LEU A 59 -2.28 9.65 13.10
C LEU A 59 -1.61 9.08 11.84
N ILE A 60 -2.14 9.36 10.65
CA ILE A 60 -1.59 8.91 9.36
C ILE A 60 -0.87 10.02 8.59
N ALA A 61 -0.48 11.12 9.26
CA ALA A 61 0.22 12.23 8.63
C ALA A 61 1.50 11.81 7.88
N SER A 62 2.27 10.85 8.42
CA SER A 62 3.47 10.33 7.74
C SER A 62 3.13 9.61 6.43
N PHE A 63 2.01 8.86 6.41
CA PHE A 63 1.50 8.21 5.21
C PHE A 63 1.05 9.25 4.18
N GLY A 64 0.25 10.24 4.59
CA GLY A 64 -0.16 11.35 3.73
C GLY A 64 1.02 12.14 3.15
N ASN A 65 2.08 12.36 3.95
CA ASN A 65 3.31 12.99 3.47
C ASN A 65 4.04 12.14 2.43
N GLY A 66 4.09 10.81 2.60
CA GLY A 66 4.62 9.90 1.58
C GLY A 66 3.81 10.00 0.29
N VAL A 67 2.47 9.97 0.42
CA VAL A 67 1.56 10.11 -0.73
C VAL A 67 1.76 11.45 -1.44
N SER A 68 1.95 12.54 -0.70
CA SER A 68 2.20 13.86 -1.26
C SER A 68 3.54 13.96 -2.01
N LYS A 69 4.57 13.24 -1.56
CA LYS A 69 5.88 13.22 -2.25
C LYS A 69 5.80 12.50 -3.60
N ASP A 70 5.01 11.45 -3.67
CA ASP A 70 4.86 10.59 -4.85
C ASP A 70 3.54 10.82 -5.59
N ILE A 71 3.00 12.05 -5.55
CA ILE A 71 1.64 12.37 -5.99
C ILE A 71 1.35 11.94 -7.43
N ASP A 72 2.29 12.14 -8.35
CA ASP A 72 2.13 11.79 -9.76
C ASP A 72 2.14 10.27 -9.96
N ALA A 73 3.01 9.56 -9.24
CA ALA A 73 3.06 8.10 -9.29
C ALA A 73 1.75 7.50 -8.74
N ILE A 74 1.20 8.09 -7.68
CA ILE A 74 -0.05 7.64 -7.06
C ILE A 74 -1.26 7.97 -7.94
N ARG A 75 -1.30 9.17 -8.54
CA ARG A 75 -2.33 9.53 -9.52
C ARG A 75 -2.35 8.52 -10.68
N ASN A 76 -1.17 8.24 -11.24
CA ASN A 76 -1.03 7.23 -12.29
C ASN A 76 -1.46 5.83 -11.81
N ALA A 77 -1.11 5.43 -10.59
CA ALA A 77 -1.52 4.13 -10.03
C ALA A 77 -3.04 4.02 -9.82
N ILE A 78 -3.75 5.14 -9.61
CA ILE A 78 -5.21 5.18 -9.48
C ILE A 78 -5.89 5.15 -10.86
N GLU A 79 -5.37 5.91 -11.83
CA GLU A 79 -5.97 6.06 -13.17
C GLU A 79 -5.70 4.86 -14.08
N GLN A 80 -4.49 4.30 -14.01
CA GLN A 80 -4.06 3.22 -14.89
C GLN A 80 -4.60 1.87 -14.44
N GLN A 81 -4.96 1.03 -15.41
CA GLN A 81 -5.34 -0.35 -15.14
C GLN A 81 -4.13 -1.27 -14.90
N TRP A 82 -2.93 -0.82 -15.24
CA TRP A 82 -1.69 -1.58 -15.14
C TRP A 82 -1.02 -1.34 -13.79
N SER A 83 -0.72 -2.42 -13.06
CA SER A 83 0.05 -2.34 -11.82
C SER A 83 1.53 -2.61 -12.07
N SER A 84 2.40 -1.88 -11.36
CA SER A 84 3.84 -2.20 -11.29
C SER A 84 4.13 -3.48 -10.51
N GLY A 85 3.12 -4.13 -9.91
CA GLY A 85 3.29 -5.30 -9.04
C GLY A 85 3.95 -6.49 -9.72
N GLN A 86 3.65 -6.73 -11.01
CA GLN A 86 4.33 -7.78 -11.79
C GLN A 86 5.84 -7.49 -11.90
N VAL A 87 6.19 -6.25 -12.25
CA VAL A 87 7.59 -5.81 -12.41
C VAL A 87 8.32 -5.85 -11.07
N GLU A 88 7.68 -5.37 -10.00
CA GLU A 88 8.23 -5.40 -8.65
C GLU A 88 8.43 -6.84 -8.15
N GLY A 89 7.50 -7.74 -8.46
CA GLY A 89 7.63 -9.17 -8.19
C GLY A 89 8.86 -9.78 -8.87
N GLN A 90 9.07 -9.49 -10.15
CA GLN A 90 10.26 -9.95 -10.88
C GLN A 90 11.55 -9.37 -10.28
N PHE A 91 11.54 -8.09 -9.92
CA PHE A 91 12.68 -7.44 -9.30
C PHE A 91 13.00 -8.02 -7.90
N ASN A 92 11.97 -8.34 -7.12
CA ASN A 92 12.13 -8.98 -5.81
C ASN A 92 12.68 -10.41 -5.95
N LYS A 93 12.22 -11.19 -6.94
CA LYS A 93 12.81 -12.50 -7.28
C LYS A 93 14.29 -12.35 -7.66
N LEU A 94 14.62 -11.39 -8.52
CA LEU A 94 16.00 -11.10 -8.92
C LEU A 94 16.89 -10.73 -7.72
N LYS A 95 16.41 -9.82 -6.86
CA LYS A 95 17.11 -9.41 -5.63
C LYS A 95 17.31 -10.58 -4.67
N MET A 96 16.31 -11.46 -4.53
CA MET A 96 16.41 -12.65 -3.69
C MET A 96 17.52 -13.57 -4.19
N VAL A 97 17.56 -13.86 -5.49
CA VAL A 97 18.62 -14.70 -6.08
C VAL A 97 20.00 -14.07 -5.87
N LYS A 98 20.16 -12.76 -6.10
CA LYS A 98 21.42 -12.06 -5.83
C LYS A 98 21.86 -12.18 -4.36
N ARG A 99 20.92 -12.07 -3.40
CA ARG A 99 21.20 -12.21 -1.96
C ARG A 99 21.59 -13.63 -1.57
N GLN A 100 20.90 -14.65 -2.10
CA GLN A 100 21.26 -16.06 -1.90
C GLN A 100 22.68 -16.39 -2.40
N MET A 101 23.17 -15.62 -3.37
CA MET A 101 24.50 -15.77 -3.96
C MET A 101 25.53 -14.80 -3.37
N TYR A 102 25.23 -14.18 -2.20
CA TYR A 102 26.10 -13.25 -1.49
C TYR A 102 26.63 -12.10 -2.38
N GLY A 103 25.81 -11.63 -3.33
CA GLY A 103 26.18 -10.56 -4.26
C GLY A 103 27.11 -10.99 -5.40
N ARG A 104 27.50 -12.26 -5.50
CA ARG A 104 28.44 -12.78 -6.52
C ARG A 104 27.76 -13.24 -7.82
N ALA A 105 26.46 -12.99 -7.97
CA ALA A 105 25.70 -13.38 -9.15
C ALA A 105 25.89 -12.37 -10.30
N ARG A 106 26.81 -12.68 -11.22
CA ARG A 106 26.95 -12.02 -12.52
C ARG A 106 25.75 -12.36 -13.42
N VAL A 107 25.60 -11.64 -14.54
CA VAL A 107 24.38 -11.70 -15.39
C VAL A 107 24.10 -13.12 -15.91
N ASP A 108 25.13 -13.82 -16.35
CA ASP A 108 25.13 -15.23 -16.76
C ASP A 108 24.59 -16.16 -15.65
N LEU A 109 25.08 -15.99 -14.41
CA LEU A 109 24.64 -16.76 -13.25
C LEU A 109 23.19 -16.49 -12.86
N LEU A 110 22.75 -15.23 -13.01
CA LEU A 110 21.36 -14.85 -12.76
C LEU A 110 20.43 -15.43 -13.82
N GLN A 111 20.82 -15.38 -15.09
CA GLN A 111 20.03 -15.92 -16.19
C GLN A 111 19.84 -17.44 -16.03
N ALA A 112 20.91 -18.18 -15.75
CA ALA A 112 20.85 -19.62 -15.52
C ALA A 112 19.87 -20.00 -14.39
N ARG A 113 19.76 -19.17 -13.35
CA ARG A 113 18.94 -19.44 -12.16
C ARG A 113 17.51 -18.89 -12.23
N LEU A 114 17.26 -17.84 -13.02
CA LEU A 114 15.93 -17.25 -13.18
C LEU A 114 15.14 -17.81 -14.36
N VAL A 115 15.82 -18.10 -15.47
CA VAL A 115 15.22 -18.49 -16.75
C VAL A 115 15.39 -19.99 -17.03
N GLY A 116 16.45 -20.60 -16.47
CA GLY A 116 16.84 -21.98 -16.74
C GLY A 116 17.81 -22.07 -17.94
N PRO A 117 18.48 -23.21 -18.14
CA PRO A 117 19.31 -23.43 -19.32
C PRO A 117 18.42 -23.38 -20.57
N SER A 118 18.88 -22.62 -21.58
CA SER A 118 18.33 -22.63 -22.95
C SER A 118 18.92 -23.78 -23.74
#